data_AF-A0A7L5JNL7-F1
#
_entry.id   AF-A0A7L5JNL7-F1
#
_cell.length_a   1.000
_cell.length_b   1.000
_cell.length_c   1.000
_cell.angle_alpha   90.00
_cell.angle_beta   90.00
_cell.angle_gamma   90.00
#
_symmetry.space_group_name_H-M   'P 1'
#
loop_
_entity.id
_entity.type
_entity.pdbx_description
1 polymer ?
#
loop_
_entity_poly.entity_id
_entity_poly.type
_entity_poly.pdbx_seq_one_letter_code
_entity_poly.pdbx_strand_id
1 'polypeptide(L)'
;MKKIVLATVALAAFAFADAPAAYTACKACHGVKGEVNTTTQSKSFVPGNLTKADIEKNLKGYKDGTYGGPMKAIMKGQVAKLSDADIKALADYMGK
;
A
#
# COMPACT_ATOMS: atom_id res chain seq x y z
N MET A 1 -22.17 37.94 -32.08
CA MET A 1 -21.29 36.92 -32.70
C MET A 1 -20.45 36.29 -31.59
N LYS A 2 -20.54 34.96 -31.48
CA LYS A 2 -20.13 34.10 -30.36
C LYS A 2 -18.61 34.18 -30.13
N LYS A 3 -18.15 34.61 -28.95
CA LYS A 3 -16.77 34.39 -28.51
C LYS A 3 -16.76 33.18 -27.60
N ILE A 4 -16.41 32.04 -28.18
CA ILE A 4 -16.25 30.75 -27.52
C ILE A 4 -14.97 30.85 -26.68
N VAL A 5 -15.11 30.92 -25.36
CA VAL A 5 -13.99 30.83 -24.43
C VAL A 5 -13.58 29.36 -24.39
N LEU A 6 -12.39 29.08 -24.92
CA LEU A 6 -11.74 27.77 -24.83
C LEU A 6 -11.61 27.38 -23.36
N ALA A 7 -12.36 26.37 -22.95
CA ALA A 7 -12.15 25.69 -21.68
C ALA A 7 -10.84 24.90 -21.77
N THR A 8 -9.86 25.31 -20.98
CA THR A 8 -8.62 24.59 -20.72
C THR A 8 -8.94 23.22 -20.14
N VAL A 9 -8.74 22.16 -20.93
CA VAL A 9 -8.70 20.79 -20.43
C VAL A 9 -7.41 20.65 -19.63
N ALA A 10 -7.52 20.75 -18.31
CA ALA A 10 -6.47 20.34 -17.41
C ALA A 10 -6.33 18.82 -17.49
N LEU A 11 -5.33 18.36 -18.23
CA LEU A 11 -4.92 16.96 -18.26
C LEU A 11 -4.30 16.66 -16.90
N ALA A 12 -5.10 16.19 -15.95
CA ALA A 12 -4.62 15.65 -14.69
C ALA A 12 -3.80 14.39 -15.00
N ALA A 13 -2.48 14.55 -15.10
CA ALA A 13 -1.55 13.43 -15.13
C ALA A 13 -1.67 12.71 -13.79
N PHE A 14 -2.47 11.65 -13.75
CA PHE A 14 -2.44 10.70 -12.65
C PHE A 14 -1.08 10.02 -12.69
N ALA A 15 -0.13 10.55 -11.92
CA ALA A 15 1.13 9.89 -11.65
C ALA A 15 0.80 8.59 -10.91
N PHE A 16 0.75 7.48 -11.66
CA PHE A 16 0.86 6.16 -11.06
C PHE A 16 2.28 6.08 -10.50
N ALA A 17 2.42 6.21 -9.18
CA ALA A 17 3.69 5.90 -8.53
C ALA A 17 4.07 4.46 -8.90
N ASP A 18 5.27 4.26 -9.44
CA ASP A 18 5.77 2.92 -9.73
C ASP A 18 5.86 2.10 -8.43
N ALA A 19 5.60 0.79 -8.54
CA ALA A 19 5.67 -0.10 -7.39
C ALA A 19 7.10 -0.14 -6.83
N PRO A 20 7.30 0.09 -5.51
CA PRO A 20 8.60 -0.10 -4.89
C PRO A 20 9.12 -1.53 -5.14
N ALA A 21 10.43 -1.71 -5.33
CA ALA A 21 11.01 -3.04 -5.50
C ALA A 21 10.71 -3.98 -4.31
N ALA A 22 10.62 -3.42 -3.10
CA ALA A 22 10.20 -4.14 -1.90
C ALA A 22 8.77 -4.71 -1.97
N TYR A 23 7.93 -4.19 -2.87
CA TYR A 23 6.52 -4.59 -3.00
C TYR A 23 6.32 -5.90 -3.77
N THR A 24 7.31 -6.36 -4.52
CA THR A 24 7.18 -7.57 -5.37
C THR A 24 6.71 -8.80 -4.58
N ALA A 25 7.22 -8.98 -3.36
CA ALA A 25 6.80 -10.07 -2.47
C ALA A 25 5.39 -9.88 -1.90
N CYS A 26 4.97 -8.63 -1.70
CA CYS A 26 3.66 -8.27 -1.15
C CYS A 26 2.54 -8.56 -2.16
N LYS A 27 2.81 -8.36 -3.45
CA LYS A 27 1.82 -8.46 -4.54
C LYS A 27 1.11 -9.80 -4.61
N ALA A 28 1.82 -10.90 -4.32
CA ALA A 28 1.28 -12.25 -4.38
C ALA A 28 0.06 -12.45 -3.47
N CYS A 29 -0.01 -11.74 -2.34
CA CYS A 29 -1.08 -11.85 -1.37
C CYS A 29 -1.98 -10.62 -1.31
N HIS A 30 -1.43 -9.44 -1.65
CA HIS A 30 -2.08 -8.15 -1.46
C HIS A 30 -2.54 -7.44 -2.74
N GLY A 31 -2.30 -8.03 -3.93
CA GLY A 31 -2.66 -7.41 -5.20
C GLY A 31 -1.63 -6.40 -5.68
N VAL A 32 -1.94 -5.65 -6.73
CA VAL A 32 -0.99 -4.72 -7.36
C VAL A 32 -0.68 -3.53 -6.44
N LYS A 33 -1.63 -3.08 -5.63
CA LYS A 33 -1.58 -1.89 -4.78
C LYS A 33 -2.26 -2.08 -3.42
N GLY A 34 -2.30 -3.30 -2.90
CA GLY A 34 -2.88 -3.57 -1.58
C GLY A 34 -4.40 -3.71 -1.59
N GLU A 35 -5.02 -3.89 -2.74
CA GLU A 35 -6.47 -3.94 -2.95
C GLU A 35 -7.12 -5.27 -2.55
N VAL A 36 -6.32 -6.32 -2.29
CA VAL A 36 -6.82 -7.61 -1.81
C VAL A 36 -6.06 -8.11 -0.60
N ASN A 37 -6.61 -9.14 0.02
CA ASN A 37 -5.89 -10.00 0.94
C ASN A 37 -6.39 -11.42 0.74
N THR A 38 -5.58 -12.24 0.07
CA THR A 38 -5.95 -13.60 -0.34
C THR A 38 -5.71 -14.64 0.74
N THR A 39 -5.04 -14.26 1.83
CA THR A 39 -4.52 -15.19 2.84
C THR A 39 -5.43 -15.36 4.06
N THR A 40 -6.31 -14.40 4.32
CA THR A 40 -7.27 -14.49 5.42
C THR A 40 -8.67 -14.72 4.89
N GLN A 41 -9.39 -15.70 5.45
CA GLN A 41 -10.84 -15.86 5.24
C GLN A 41 -11.63 -14.59 5.63
N SER A 42 -11.00 -13.68 6.40
CA SER A 42 -11.49 -12.33 6.63
C SER A 42 -11.10 -11.43 5.47
N LYS A 43 -12.05 -11.12 4.58
CA LYS A 43 -11.93 -10.09 3.53
C LYS A 43 -11.73 -8.66 4.10
N SER A 44 -11.67 -8.51 5.42
CA SER A 44 -11.77 -7.23 6.12
C SER A 44 -10.45 -6.47 6.23
N PHE A 45 -9.28 -7.11 6.04
CA PHE A 45 -7.98 -6.44 6.12
C PHE A 45 -7.36 -6.26 4.74
N VAL A 46 -7.71 -5.15 4.10
CA VAL A 46 -7.19 -4.73 2.79
C VAL A 46 -6.24 -3.55 3.02
N PRO A 47 -4.91 -3.69 2.79
CA PRO A 47 -3.95 -2.63 3.06
C PRO A 47 -4.30 -1.31 2.37
N GLY A 48 -4.84 -1.35 1.16
CA GLY A 48 -5.24 -0.16 0.40
C GLY A 48 -6.36 0.69 1.03
N ASN A 49 -7.10 0.14 2.00
CA ASN A 49 -8.11 0.90 2.73
C ASN A 49 -7.56 1.66 3.94
N LEU A 50 -6.32 1.37 4.34
CA LEU A 50 -5.63 2.00 5.46
C LEU A 50 -4.98 3.31 5.02
N THR A 51 -4.83 4.23 5.97
CA THR A 51 -4.01 5.42 5.72
C THR A 51 -2.54 5.01 5.62
N LYS A 52 -1.73 5.82 4.93
CA LYS A 52 -0.28 5.62 4.86
C LYS A 52 0.34 5.45 6.26
N ALA A 53 -0.06 6.30 7.21
CA ALA A 53 0.41 6.23 8.59
C ALA A 53 0.05 4.90 9.30
N ASP A 54 -1.16 4.39 9.08
CA ASP A 54 -1.57 3.10 9.63
C ASP A 54 -0.79 1.94 9.01
N ILE A 55 -0.49 2.00 7.71
CA ILE A 55 0.33 0.99 7.04
C ILE A 55 1.74 1.00 7.62
N GLU A 56 2.38 2.16 7.75
CA GLU A 56 3.71 2.26 8.37
C GLU A 56 3.71 1.69 9.79
N LYS A 57 2.73 2.09 10.60
CA LYS A 57 2.59 1.62 11.98
C LYS A 57 2.41 0.10 12.03
N ASN A 58 1.56 -0.45 11.18
CA ASN A 58 1.30 -1.88 11.13
C ASN A 58 2.53 -2.66 10.66
N LEU A 59 3.24 -2.19 9.62
CA LEU A 59 4.47 -2.84 9.14
C LEU A 59 5.57 -2.83 10.21
N LYS A 60 5.76 -1.71 10.92
CA LYS A 60 6.66 -1.63 12.08
C LYS A 60 6.23 -2.58 13.19
N GLY A 61 4.94 -2.60 13.50
CA GLY A 61 4.35 -3.48 14.51
C GLY A 61 4.48 -4.98 14.18
N TYR A 62 4.41 -5.36 12.90
CA TYR A 62 4.70 -6.73 12.46
C TYR A 62 6.17 -7.08 12.62
N LYS A 63 7.06 -6.11 12.41
CA LYS A 63 8.53 -6.27 12.48
C LYS A 63 9.01 -6.41 13.92
N ASP A 64 8.55 -5.55 14.82
CA ASP A 64 8.88 -5.58 16.25
C ASP A 64 8.04 -6.61 17.04
N GLY A 65 6.94 -7.08 16.47
CA GLY A 65 6.05 -8.06 17.07
C GLY A 65 4.98 -7.48 18.00
N THR A 66 4.81 -6.16 18.06
CA THR A 66 3.76 -5.47 18.84
C THR A 66 2.39 -5.51 18.17
N TYR A 67 2.33 -5.85 16.88
CA TYR A 67 1.10 -5.97 16.10
C TYR A 67 0.99 -7.32 15.39
N GLY A 68 -0.24 -7.75 15.11
CA GLY A 68 -0.51 -8.72 14.07
C GLY A 68 -1.78 -9.55 14.24
N GLY A 69 -2.28 -10.07 13.13
CA GLY A 69 -3.45 -10.96 13.06
C GLY A 69 -3.09 -12.43 12.86
N PRO A 70 -4.03 -13.25 12.32
CA PRO A 70 -3.82 -14.69 12.11
C PRO A 70 -2.58 -15.03 11.29
N MET A 71 -2.19 -14.17 10.34
CA MET A 71 -1.02 -14.34 9.48
C MET A 71 0.24 -13.63 10.00
N LYS A 72 0.30 -13.27 11.31
CA LYS A 72 1.42 -12.52 11.90
C LYS A 72 2.78 -13.19 11.69
N ALA A 73 2.87 -14.51 11.81
CA ALA A 73 4.14 -15.22 11.64
C ALA A 73 4.70 -15.08 10.22
N ILE A 74 3.83 -15.19 9.20
CA ILE A 74 4.20 -15.01 7.80
C ILE A 74 4.53 -13.55 7.52
N MET A 75 3.69 -12.62 7.98
CA MET A 75 3.93 -11.18 7.83
C MET A 75 5.23 -10.74 8.48
N LYS A 76 5.55 -11.24 9.69
CA LYS A 76 6.82 -10.98 10.36
C LYS A 76 8.02 -11.39 9.51
N GLY A 77 7.96 -12.56 8.86
CA GLY A 77 9.00 -13.02 7.93
C GLY A 77 9.18 -12.09 6.72
N GLN A 78 8.09 -11.55 6.18
CA GLN A 78 8.13 -10.60 5.05
C GLN A 78 8.71 -9.24 5.47
N VAL A 79 8.29 -8.71 6.62
CA VAL A 79 8.70 -7.36 7.05
C VAL A 79 10.06 -7.34 7.76
N ALA A 80 10.59 -8.49 8.20
CA ALA A 80 11.85 -8.56 8.93
C ALA A 80 13.03 -7.96 8.17
N LYS A 81 13.02 -8.04 6.83
CA LYS A 81 14.11 -7.55 5.96
C LYS A 81 13.92 -6.11 5.48
N LEU A 82 12.77 -5.49 5.75
CA LEU A 82 12.47 -4.15 5.26
C LEU A 82 13.23 -3.10 6.07
N SER A 83 13.82 -2.12 5.40
CA SER A 83 14.31 -0.90 6.06
C SER A 83 13.15 0.06 6.39
N ASP A 84 13.41 1.08 7.20
CA ASP A 84 12.39 2.12 7.47
C ASP A 84 12.02 2.90 6.20
N ALA A 85 12.98 3.06 5.28
CA ALA A 85 12.74 3.66 3.98
C ALA A 85 11.83 2.78 3.12
N ASP A 86 12.02 1.46 3.12
CA ASP A 86 11.13 0.53 2.41
C ASP A 86 9.72 0.57 2.99
N ILE A 87 9.59 0.56 4.32
CA ILE A 87 8.29 0.65 5.00
C ILE A 87 7.55 1.92 4.58
N LYS A 88 8.25 3.06 4.56
CA LYS A 88 7.67 4.32 4.12
C LYS A 88 7.25 4.26 2.64
N ALA A 89 8.11 3.76 1.76
CA ALA A 89 7.80 3.64 0.33
C ALA A 89 6.59 2.73 0.07
N LEU A 90 6.50 1.61 0.80
CA LEU A 90 5.38 0.67 0.74
C LEU A 90 4.07 1.32 1.22
N ALA A 91 4.13 2.10 2.30
CA ALA A 91 2.98 2.83 2.80
C ALA A 91 2.52 3.94 1.85
N ASP A 92 3.45 4.70 1.27
CA ASP A 92 3.17 5.71 0.26
C ASP A 92 2.53 5.11 -1.00
N TYR A 93 2.93 3.89 -1.36
CA TYR A 93 2.43 3.17 -2.52
C TYR A 93 1.04 2.55 -2.30
N MET A 94 0.82 1.84 -1.18
CA MET A 94 -0.44 1.14 -0.90
C MET A 94 -1.50 2.03 -0.27
N GLY A 95 -1.13 2.98 0.57
CA GLY A 95 -2.07 3.74 1.40
C GLY A 95 -2.89 4.75 0.60
N LYS A 96 -4.13 4.96 1.06
CA LYS A 96 -5.00 6.03 0.56
C LYS A 96 -4.56 7.41 1.07
#